data_AF-A0A518KD51-F1
#
_entry.id   AF-A0A518KD51-F1
#
_cell.length_a   1.000
_cell.length_b   1.000
_cell.length_c   1.000
_cell.angle_alpha   90.00
_cell.angle_beta   90.00
_cell.angle_gamma   90.00
#
_symmetry.space_group_name_H-M   'P 1'
#
loop_
_entity.id
_entity.type
_entity.pdbx_description
1 polymer ?
#
loop_
_entity_poly.entity_id
_entity_poly.type
_entity_poly.pdbx_seq_one_letter_code
_entity_poly.pdbx_strand_id
1 'polypeptide(L)'
;MDDKKAAELEAIGASAAESIADMVAALECDYDRLAELREELEAFGESLGERLEELQEERDDDDAGADAWRAANPDAARELAELEALAELERTDKPTARAALAARWAVENPDEAEELAELEAAAGDCDDADDARERILEDPLSLRIFGERTDGEWEATSFELLLATGGPAVRILGDIDHHGEPSSPRLEVQDWFTPWRQYFDVDASTLDAYCSCFYFGE
;
A
#
# COMPACT_ATOMS: atom_id res chain seq x y z
N MET A 1 22.73 -29.05 7.87
CA MET A 1 22.40 -27.94 6.97
C MET A 1 23.44 -26.87 7.26
N ASP A 2 24.13 -26.34 6.25
CA ASP A 2 25.05 -25.23 6.49
C ASP A 2 24.24 -24.04 7.02
N ASP A 3 24.66 -23.42 8.11
CA ASP A 3 23.96 -22.30 8.76
C ASP A 3 23.66 -21.17 7.75
N LYS A 4 24.54 -21.00 6.77
CA LYS A 4 24.35 -20.07 5.65
C LYS A 4 23.09 -20.36 4.82
N LYS A 5 22.84 -21.62 4.48
CA LYS A 5 21.66 -22.01 3.68
C LYS A 5 20.36 -21.85 4.45
N ALA A 6 20.40 -22.07 5.76
CA ALA A 6 19.24 -21.81 6.60
C ALA A 6 18.91 -20.30 6.60
N ALA A 7 19.91 -19.44 6.73
CA ALA A 7 19.72 -18.00 6.66
C ALA A 7 19.23 -17.50 5.29
N GLU A 8 19.69 -18.11 4.19
CA GLU A 8 19.20 -17.79 2.84
C GLU A 8 17.71 -18.13 2.67
N LEU A 9 17.27 -19.30 3.15
CA LEU A 9 15.85 -19.67 3.14
C LEU A 9 15.00 -18.75 4.03
N GLU A 10 15.54 -18.35 5.19
CA GLU A 10 14.86 -17.40 6.08
C GLU A 10 14.63 -16.06 5.38
N ALA A 11 15.63 -15.56 4.66
CA ALA A 11 15.51 -14.31 3.91
C ALA A 11 14.48 -14.40 2.76
N ILE A 12 14.39 -15.55 2.08
CA ILE A 12 13.38 -15.79 1.04
C ILE A 12 11.98 -15.77 1.67
N GLY A 13 11.81 -16.43 2.83
CA GLY A 13 10.53 -16.49 3.54
C GLY A 13 10.10 -15.13 4.06
N ALA A 14 11.04 -14.36 4.63
CA ALA A 14 10.77 -13.02 5.13
C ALA A 14 10.31 -12.07 4.02
N SER A 15 11.00 -12.06 2.87
CA SER A 15 10.61 -11.22 1.73
C SER A 15 9.25 -11.59 1.16
N ALA A 16 8.91 -12.88 1.09
CA ALA A 16 7.60 -13.31 0.63
C ALA A 16 6.49 -12.98 1.64
N ALA A 17 6.75 -13.18 2.94
CA ALA A 17 5.82 -12.85 4.00
C ALA A 17 5.53 -11.34 4.06
N GLU A 18 6.55 -10.49 3.89
CA GLU A 18 6.40 -9.03 3.80
C GLU A 18 5.52 -8.64 2.59
N SER A 19 5.81 -9.19 1.40
CA SER A 19 4.99 -8.92 0.21
C SER A 19 3.53 -9.36 0.37
N ILE A 20 3.28 -10.49 1.03
CA ILE A 20 1.91 -10.95 1.32
C ILE A 20 1.25 -10.03 2.33
N ALA A 21 1.96 -9.60 3.36
CA ALA A 21 1.46 -8.68 4.36
C ALA A 21 1.07 -7.32 3.75
N ASP A 22 1.88 -6.78 2.84
CA ASP A 22 1.57 -5.55 2.12
C ASP A 22 0.29 -5.69 1.28
N MET A 23 0.10 -6.81 0.58
CA MET A 23 -1.12 -7.05 -0.19
C MET A 23 -2.35 -7.20 0.70
N VAL A 24 -2.23 -7.86 1.85
CA VAL A 24 -3.33 -7.98 2.83
C VAL A 24 -3.64 -6.63 3.46
N ALA A 25 -2.63 -5.83 3.81
CA ALA A 25 -2.82 -4.47 4.31
C ALA A 25 -3.57 -3.59 3.28
N ALA A 26 -3.23 -3.71 2.00
CA ALA A 26 -3.94 -3.02 0.93
C ALA A 26 -5.40 -3.50 0.80
N LEU A 27 -5.67 -4.80 0.98
CA LEU A 27 -7.02 -5.34 0.94
C LEU A 27 -7.89 -4.88 2.12
N GLU A 28 -7.28 -4.76 3.31
CA GLU A 28 -7.96 -4.36 4.55
C GLU A 28 -8.00 -2.85 4.77
N CYS A 29 -7.41 -2.06 3.86
CA CYS A 29 -7.38 -0.60 3.93
C CYS A 29 -8.79 0.00 3.86
N ASP A 30 -9.04 1.02 4.68
CA ASP A 30 -10.28 1.80 4.64
C ASP A 30 -10.19 2.84 3.50
N TYR A 31 -10.50 2.39 2.28
CA TYR A 31 -10.43 3.25 1.08
C TYR A 31 -11.43 4.41 1.10
N ASP A 32 -12.56 4.27 1.80
CA ASP A 32 -13.53 5.36 1.95
C ASP A 32 -12.91 6.48 2.79
N ARG A 33 -12.27 6.13 3.91
CA ARG A 33 -11.55 7.10 4.75
C ARG A 33 -10.32 7.68 4.05
N LEU A 34 -9.57 6.86 3.33
CA LEU A 34 -8.42 7.31 2.54
C LEU A 34 -8.85 8.33 1.46
N ALA A 35 -9.97 8.08 0.78
CA ALA A 35 -10.52 9.00 -0.20
C ALA A 35 -10.94 10.33 0.44
N GLU A 36 -11.64 10.29 1.58
CA GLU A 36 -12.02 11.49 2.33
C GLU A 36 -10.80 12.36 2.68
N LEU A 37 -9.74 11.77 3.24
CA LEU A 37 -8.53 12.50 3.61
C LEU A 37 -7.78 13.06 2.39
N ARG A 38 -7.79 12.35 1.26
CA ARG A 38 -7.20 12.84 0.00
C ARG A 38 -7.98 14.04 -0.54
N GLU A 39 -9.32 14.02 -0.46
CA GLU A 39 -10.18 15.14 -0.83
C GLU A 39 -9.97 16.35 0.09
N GLU A 40 -9.84 16.14 1.41
CA GLU A 40 -9.52 17.21 2.37
C GLU A 40 -8.16 17.87 2.05
N LEU A 41 -7.14 17.08 1.74
CA LEU A 41 -5.83 17.58 1.33
C LEU A 41 -5.90 18.37 0.02
N GLU A 42 -6.69 17.91 -0.95
CA GLU A 42 -6.92 18.61 -2.22
C GLU A 42 -7.63 19.96 -1.98
N ALA A 43 -8.71 19.97 -1.19
CA ALA A 43 -9.43 21.18 -0.81
C ALA A 43 -8.54 22.18 -0.06
N PHE A 44 -7.62 21.69 0.79
CA PHE A 44 -6.61 22.53 1.42
C PHE A 44 -5.68 23.16 0.38
N GLY A 45 -5.24 22.40 -0.62
CA GLY A 45 -4.48 22.91 -1.76
C GLY A 45 -5.21 23.99 -2.54
N GLU A 46 -6.50 23.82 -2.82
CA GLU A 46 -7.34 24.82 -3.48
C GLU A 46 -7.42 26.13 -2.66
N SER A 47 -7.64 26.02 -1.34
CA SER A 47 -7.66 27.18 -0.44
C SER A 47 -6.33 27.96 -0.45
N LEU A 48 -5.20 27.26 -0.51
CA LEU A 48 -3.89 27.90 -0.67
C LEU A 48 -3.72 28.57 -2.04
N GLY A 49 -4.33 28.01 -3.09
CA GLY A 49 -4.40 28.63 -4.42
C GLY A 49 -5.18 29.94 -4.40
N GLU A 50 -6.36 29.97 -3.79
CA GLU A 50 -7.15 31.21 -3.62
C GLU A 50 -6.37 32.27 -2.81
N ARG A 51 -5.69 31.83 -1.75
CA ARG A 51 -4.84 32.71 -0.92
C ARG A 51 -3.66 33.28 -1.71
N LEU A 52 -3.07 32.50 -2.60
CA LEU A 52 -2.01 32.95 -3.50
C LEU A 52 -2.52 34.05 -4.42
N GLU A 53 -3.69 33.87 -5.04
CA GLU A 53 -4.29 34.87 -5.92
C GLU A 53 -4.60 36.17 -5.17
N GLU A 54 -5.19 36.11 -3.96
CA GLU A 54 -5.46 37.28 -3.11
C GLU A 54 -4.17 38.07 -2.82
N LEU A 55 -3.10 37.39 -2.42
CA LEU A 55 -1.82 38.03 -2.12
C LEU A 55 -1.14 38.65 -3.38
N GLN A 56 -1.34 38.04 -4.55
CA GLN A 56 -0.87 38.59 -5.81
C GLN A 56 -1.63 39.86 -6.19
N GLU A 57 -2.95 39.86 -6.04
CA GLU A 57 -3.79 41.05 -6.25
C GLU A 57 -3.41 42.19 -5.30
N GLU A 58 -3.27 41.92 -3.99
CA GLU A 58 -2.84 42.92 -3.01
C GLU A 58 -1.49 43.56 -3.36
N ARG A 59 -0.54 42.75 -3.86
CA ARG A 59 0.79 43.22 -4.28
C ARG A 59 0.70 44.07 -5.54
N ASP A 60 -0.13 43.68 -6.50
CA ASP A 60 -0.20 44.30 -7.82
C ASP A 60 -1.07 45.59 -7.82
N ASP A 61 -2.02 45.72 -6.89
CA ASP A 61 -2.82 46.93 -6.64
C ASP A 61 -2.05 48.04 -5.89
N ASP A 62 -0.88 47.74 -5.34
CA ASP A 62 -0.04 48.73 -4.66
C ASP A 62 0.69 49.64 -5.66
N ASP A 63 0.19 50.88 -5.79
CA ASP A 63 0.77 51.92 -6.65
C ASP A 63 2.26 52.23 -6.34
N ALA A 64 2.76 51.90 -5.15
CA ALA A 64 4.17 52.10 -4.78
C ALA A 64 5.10 50.98 -5.29
N GLY A 65 4.53 49.90 -5.84
CA GLY A 65 5.23 48.80 -6.50
C GLY A 65 5.68 47.67 -5.55
N ALA A 66 6.02 46.51 -6.13
CA ALA A 66 6.25 45.27 -5.39
C ALA A 66 7.31 45.36 -4.27
N ASP A 67 8.39 46.13 -4.45
CA ASP A 67 9.42 46.29 -3.41
C ASP A 67 8.92 47.10 -2.21
N ALA A 68 8.08 48.12 -2.44
CA ALA A 68 7.46 48.89 -1.39
C ALA A 68 6.42 48.05 -0.63
N TRP A 69 5.61 47.28 -1.35
CA TRP A 69 4.64 46.35 -0.75
C TRP A 69 5.33 45.30 0.14
N ARG A 70 6.42 44.66 -0.34
CA ARG A 70 7.18 43.68 0.47
C ARG A 70 7.76 44.30 1.74
N ALA A 71 8.24 45.55 1.66
CA ALA A 71 8.77 46.26 2.82
C ALA A 71 7.67 46.62 3.82
N ALA A 72 6.45 46.91 3.34
CA ALA A 72 5.29 47.21 4.17
C ALA A 72 4.64 45.96 4.78
N ASN A 73 4.67 44.82 4.07
CA ASN A 73 3.98 43.58 4.44
C ASN A 73 4.95 42.37 4.46
N PRO A 74 5.95 42.34 5.38
CA PRO A 74 6.99 41.31 5.35
C PRO A 74 6.47 39.88 5.56
N ASP A 75 5.42 39.70 6.37
CA ASP A 75 4.83 38.38 6.61
C ASP A 75 4.04 37.88 5.39
N ALA A 76 3.20 38.75 4.79
CA ALA A 76 2.47 38.44 3.56
C ALA A 76 3.41 38.18 2.38
N ALA A 77 4.52 38.93 2.30
CA ALA A 77 5.56 38.70 1.29
C ALA A 77 6.25 37.34 1.44
N ARG A 78 6.44 36.86 2.68
CA ARG A 78 6.98 35.52 2.95
C ARG A 78 5.96 34.44 2.56
N GLU A 79 4.71 34.60 2.97
CA GLU A 79 3.62 33.68 2.63
C GLU A 79 3.45 33.56 1.12
N LEU A 80 3.40 34.70 0.41
CA LEU A 80 3.32 34.74 -1.05
C LEU A 80 4.49 33.98 -1.70
N ALA A 81 5.72 34.18 -1.24
CA ALA A 81 6.88 33.47 -1.78
C ALA A 81 6.83 31.95 -1.54
N GLU A 82 6.30 31.52 -0.40
CA GLU A 82 6.10 30.09 -0.09
C GLU A 82 5.03 29.48 -1.02
N LEU A 83 3.91 30.17 -1.23
CA LEU A 83 2.82 29.72 -2.10
C LEU A 83 3.23 29.72 -3.59
N GLU A 84 3.95 30.74 -4.05
CA GLU A 84 4.51 30.79 -5.40
C GLU A 84 5.49 29.62 -5.64
N ALA A 85 6.30 29.26 -4.63
CA ALA A 85 7.20 28.11 -4.71
C ALA A 85 6.44 26.78 -4.80
N LEU A 86 5.36 26.62 -4.02
CA LEU A 86 4.49 25.44 -4.11
C LEU A 86 3.82 25.33 -5.49
N ALA A 87 3.32 26.44 -6.03
CA ALA A 87 2.71 26.48 -7.36
C ALA A 87 3.72 26.21 -8.49
N GLU A 88 5.00 26.56 -8.32
CA GLU A 88 6.08 26.16 -9.24
C GLU A 88 6.38 24.67 -9.15
N LEU A 89 6.41 24.10 -7.94
CA LEU A 89 6.57 22.66 -7.75
C LEU A 89 5.42 21.90 -8.43
N GLU A 90 4.17 22.33 -8.26
CA GLU A 90 3.01 21.66 -8.88
C GLU A 90 3.13 21.59 -10.41
N ARG A 91 3.76 22.60 -11.02
CA ARG A 91 4.02 22.64 -12.47
C ARG A 91 5.19 21.79 -12.93
N THR A 92 6.17 21.52 -12.06
CA THR A 92 7.47 20.94 -12.45
C THR A 92 7.71 19.53 -11.91
N ASP A 93 7.21 19.24 -10.72
CA ASP A 93 7.42 18.00 -9.97
C ASP A 93 6.23 17.74 -9.03
N LYS A 94 5.16 17.15 -9.59
CA LYS A 94 3.92 16.87 -8.86
C LYS A 94 4.11 16.03 -7.60
N PRO A 95 4.93 14.95 -7.59
CA PRO A 95 5.20 14.21 -6.36
C PRO A 95 5.80 15.09 -5.26
N THR A 96 6.79 15.93 -5.60
CA THR A 96 7.40 16.85 -4.62
C THR A 96 6.42 17.91 -4.16
N ALA A 97 5.56 18.42 -5.06
CA ALA A 97 4.51 19.38 -4.71
C ALA A 97 3.48 18.78 -3.73
N ARG A 98 2.97 17.58 -4.03
CA ARG A 98 2.06 16.84 -3.14
C ARG A 98 2.67 16.62 -1.77
N ALA A 99 3.93 16.19 -1.70
CA ALA A 99 4.63 16.00 -0.43
C ALA A 99 4.80 17.31 0.36
N ALA A 100 5.09 18.42 -0.32
CA ALA A 100 5.19 19.74 0.32
C ALA A 100 3.82 20.25 0.82
N LEU A 101 2.75 20.01 0.05
CA LEU A 101 1.38 20.33 0.44
C LEU A 101 0.96 19.51 1.67
N ALA A 102 1.19 18.19 1.65
CA ALA A 102 0.91 17.30 2.78
C ALA A 102 1.68 17.71 4.03
N ALA A 103 2.97 18.06 3.91
CA ALA A 103 3.77 18.54 5.03
C ALA A 103 3.24 19.86 5.63
N ARG A 104 2.68 20.75 4.80
CA ARG A 104 2.04 21.99 5.27
C ARG A 104 0.70 21.68 5.94
N TRP A 105 -0.12 20.83 5.34
CA TRP A 105 -1.40 20.40 5.88
C TRP A 105 -1.25 19.72 7.24
N ALA A 106 -0.22 18.88 7.42
CA ALA A 106 0.11 18.21 8.68
C ALA A 106 0.43 19.15 9.85
N VAL A 107 0.79 20.42 9.58
CA VAL A 107 0.96 21.42 10.64
C VAL A 107 -0.40 21.83 11.24
N GLU A 108 -1.45 21.84 10.41
CA GLU A 108 -2.80 22.24 10.80
C GLU A 108 -3.65 21.04 11.24
N ASN A 109 -3.42 19.86 10.65
CA ASN A 109 -4.18 18.63 10.86
C ASN A 109 -3.24 17.46 11.14
N PRO A 110 -2.55 17.44 12.30
CA PRO A 110 -1.50 16.46 12.57
C PRO A 110 -2.03 15.03 12.69
N ASP A 111 -3.22 14.85 13.29
CA ASP A 111 -3.81 13.54 13.51
C ASP A 111 -4.32 12.96 12.18
N GLU A 112 -5.00 13.77 11.36
CA GLU A 112 -5.48 13.38 10.03
C GLU A 112 -4.32 13.14 9.04
N ALA A 113 -3.20 13.86 9.18
CA ALA A 113 -2.01 13.63 8.38
C ALA A 113 -1.27 12.33 8.76
N GLU A 114 -1.26 11.97 10.05
CA GLU A 114 -0.76 10.67 10.50
C GLU A 114 -1.63 9.54 9.95
N GLU A 115 -2.96 9.67 10.08
CA GLU A 115 -3.93 8.70 9.53
C GLU A 115 -3.81 8.56 8.01
N LEU A 116 -3.71 9.67 7.27
CA LEU A 116 -3.51 9.65 5.81
C LEU A 116 -2.22 8.90 5.44
N ALA A 117 -1.13 9.15 6.15
CA ALA A 117 0.15 8.47 5.88
C ALA A 117 0.08 6.96 6.16
N GLU A 118 -0.62 6.55 7.23
CA GLU A 118 -0.84 5.14 7.55
C GLU A 118 -1.70 4.44 6.48
N LEU A 119 -2.80 5.07 6.05
CA LEU A 119 -3.68 4.53 5.02
C LEU A 119 -3.02 4.51 3.64
N GLU A 120 -2.23 5.52 3.28
CA GLU A 120 -1.44 5.51 2.03
C GLU A 120 -0.38 4.41 2.05
N ALA A 121 0.27 4.17 3.20
CA ALA A 121 1.21 3.06 3.34
C ALA A 121 0.52 1.69 3.25
N ALA A 122 -0.67 1.55 3.84
CA ALA A 122 -1.46 0.32 3.76
C ALA A 122 -1.96 0.04 2.34
N ALA A 123 -2.52 1.05 1.65
CA ALA A 123 -2.99 0.92 0.26
C ALA A 123 -1.83 0.63 -0.71
N GLY A 124 -0.64 1.19 -0.46
CA GLY A 124 0.50 1.05 -1.34
C GLY A 124 0.21 1.65 -2.72
N ASP A 125 0.30 0.81 -3.76
CA ASP A 125 0.02 1.20 -5.14
C ASP A 125 -1.44 0.98 -5.56
N CYS A 126 -2.31 0.49 -4.66
CA CYS A 126 -3.70 0.17 -4.99
C CYS A 126 -4.61 1.39 -4.88
N ASP A 127 -5.48 1.55 -5.88
CA ASP A 127 -6.42 2.67 -5.94
C ASP A 127 -7.69 2.42 -5.10
N ASP A 128 -8.14 1.17 -5.03
CA ASP A 128 -9.33 0.73 -4.29
C ASP A 128 -9.26 -0.74 -3.84
N ALA A 129 -10.30 -1.21 -3.14
CA ALA A 129 -10.36 -2.57 -2.62
C ALA A 129 -10.49 -3.65 -3.71
N ASP A 130 -11.05 -3.33 -4.88
CA ASP A 130 -11.15 -4.27 -5.98
C ASP A 130 -9.78 -4.44 -6.65
N ASP A 131 -9.01 -3.36 -6.82
CA ASP A 131 -7.62 -3.38 -7.30
C ASP A 131 -6.69 -4.15 -6.35
N ALA A 132 -6.81 -3.93 -5.04
CA ALA A 132 -6.08 -4.71 -4.03
C ALA A 132 -6.40 -6.20 -4.08
N ARG A 133 -7.68 -6.55 -4.28
CA ARG A 133 -8.11 -7.94 -4.47
C ARG A 133 -7.57 -8.52 -5.78
N GLU A 134 -7.61 -7.78 -6.88
CA GLU A 134 -7.08 -8.20 -8.18
C GLU A 134 -5.59 -8.50 -8.08
N ARG A 135 -4.82 -7.62 -7.41
CA ARG A 135 -3.39 -7.83 -7.14
C ARG A 135 -3.12 -9.16 -6.43
N ILE A 136 -3.92 -9.52 -5.41
CA ILE A 136 -3.79 -10.83 -4.74
C ILE A 136 -4.13 -11.97 -5.69
N LEU A 137 -5.21 -11.85 -6.47
CA LEU A 137 -5.65 -12.91 -7.38
C LEU A 137 -4.65 -13.18 -8.51
N GLU A 138 -3.90 -12.16 -8.94
CA GLU A 138 -2.88 -12.24 -9.97
C GLU A 138 -1.49 -12.67 -9.45
N ASP A 139 -1.26 -12.65 -8.14
CA ASP A 139 0.04 -12.92 -7.54
C ASP A 139 0.51 -14.40 -7.71
N PRO A 140 -0.29 -15.44 -7.46
CA PRO A 140 0.16 -16.82 -7.65
C PRO A 140 0.40 -17.18 -9.11
N LEU A 141 1.56 -17.78 -9.38
CA LEU A 141 1.89 -18.40 -10.66
C LEU A 141 1.02 -19.64 -10.95
N SER A 142 0.55 -20.33 -9.91
CA SER A 142 -0.45 -21.40 -10.07
C SER A 142 -1.22 -21.70 -8.79
N LEU A 143 -2.53 -21.93 -8.94
CA LEU A 143 -3.40 -22.54 -7.93
C LEU A 143 -3.61 -24.03 -8.27
N ARG A 144 -3.38 -24.91 -7.31
CA ARG A 144 -3.66 -26.35 -7.43
C ARG A 144 -4.51 -26.82 -6.26
N ILE A 145 -5.58 -27.55 -6.56
CA ILE A 145 -6.49 -28.10 -5.54
C ILE A 145 -6.37 -29.62 -5.57
N PHE A 146 -6.25 -30.21 -4.38
CA PHE A 146 -6.17 -31.64 -4.18
C PHE A 146 -7.41 -32.11 -3.42
N GLY A 147 -7.89 -33.29 -3.79
CA GLY A 147 -9.11 -33.84 -3.25
C GLY A 147 -9.22 -35.32 -3.51
N GLU A 148 -10.21 -35.93 -2.89
CA GLU A 148 -10.55 -37.33 -3.09
C GLU A 148 -12.00 -37.48 -3.54
N ARG A 149 -12.35 -38.68 -4.03
CA ARG A 149 -13.74 -38.99 -4.37
C ARG A 149 -14.35 -39.84 -3.27
N THR A 150 -15.37 -39.31 -2.62
CA THR A 150 -16.15 -39.97 -1.58
C THR A 150 -17.58 -40.14 -2.08
N ASP A 151 -18.09 -41.38 -2.09
CA ASP A 151 -19.45 -41.71 -2.55
C ASP A 151 -19.86 -41.22 -3.96
N GLY A 152 -18.86 -40.97 -4.83
CA GLY A 152 -19.08 -40.53 -6.20
C GLY A 152 -19.00 -39.01 -6.40
N GLU A 153 -18.91 -38.25 -5.31
CA GLU A 153 -18.68 -36.81 -5.30
C GLU A 153 -17.17 -36.55 -5.11
N TRP A 154 -16.68 -35.44 -5.66
CA TRP A 154 -15.30 -35.01 -5.44
C TRP A 154 -15.30 -34.00 -4.30
N GLU A 155 -14.38 -34.14 -3.36
CA GLU A 155 -14.26 -33.30 -2.18
C GLU A 155 -12.85 -32.71 -2.12
N ALA A 156 -12.77 -31.38 -2.04
CA ALA A 156 -11.51 -30.66 -1.87
C ALA A 156 -10.97 -30.89 -0.46
N THR A 157 -9.68 -31.15 -0.33
CA THR A 157 -9.05 -31.46 0.98
C THR A 157 -7.86 -30.57 1.30
N SER A 158 -7.18 -30.07 0.26
CA SER A 158 -6.01 -29.22 0.42
C SER A 158 -5.73 -28.44 -0.86
N PHE A 159 -4.92 -27.39 -0.74
CA PHE A 159 -4.51 -26.54 -1.86
C PHE A 159 -3.01 -26.25 -1.85
N GLU A 160 -2.53 -25.82 -3.00
CA GLU A 160 -1.21 -25.21 -3.17
C GLU A 160 -1.32 -23.93 -4.02
N LEU A 161 -0.78 -22.84 -3.49
CA LEU A 161 -0.52 -21.60 -4.23
C LEU A 161 0.98 -21.48 -4.47
N LEU A 162 1.42 -21.49 -5.72
CA LEU A 162 2.83 -21.34 -6.09
C LEU A 162 3.09 -19.87 -6.42
N LEU A 163 3.89 -19.18 -5.61
CA LEU A 163 4.11 -17.73 -5.74
C LEU A 163 5.39 -17.41 -6.53
N ALA A 164 6.44 -18.22 -6.34
CA ALA A 164 7.70 -18.05 -7.06
C ALA A 164 8.30 -19.41 -7.43
N THR A 165 9.04 -19.45 -8.53
CA THR A 165 9.77 -20.64 -8.99
C THR A 165 11.21 -20.31 -9.36
N GLY A 166 12.06 -21.34 -9.42
CA GLY A 166 13.40 -21.21 -9.98
C GLY A 166 14.50 -20.79 -9.01
N GLY A 167 14.38 -21.10 -7.72
CA GLY A 167 15.44 -20.96 -6.69
C GLY A 167 15.93 -19.52 -6.56
N PRO A 168 15.16 -18.65 -5.91
CA PRO A 168 14.17 -18.93 -4.87
C PRO A 168 12.81 -19.42 -5.38
N ALA A 169 12.19 -20.33 -4.64
CA ALA A 169 10.82 -20.77 -4.86
C ALA A 169 10.01 -20.64 -3.57
N VAL A 170 8.75 -20.22 -3.71
CA VAL A 170 7.85 -19.93 -2.61
C VAL A 170 6.48 -20.49 -2.93
N ARG A 171 5.85 -21.13 -1.96
CA ARG A 171 4.46 -21.60 -2.08
C ARG A 171 3.73 -21.52 -0.75
N ILE A 172 2.41 -21.46 -0.80
CA ILE A 172 1.53 -21.65 0.35
C ILE A 172 0.83 -23.00 0.19
N LEU A 173 0.84 -23.80 1.25
CA LEU A 173 0.05 -25.03 1.37
C LEU A 173 -0.96 -24.86 2.48
N GLY A 174 -2.20 -25.28 2.25
CA GLY A 174 -3.22 -25.29 3.29
C GLY A 174 -4.20 -26.44 3.08
N ASP A 175 -5.00 -26.65 4.10
CA ASP A 175 -6.07 -27.63 4.11
C ASP A 175 -7.37 -26.92 3.72
N ILE A 176 -8.35 -27.63 3.17
CA ILE A 176 -9.67 -27.09 2.86
C ILE A 176 -10.65 -27.69 3.86
N ASP A 177 -11.42 -26.85 4.53
CA ASP A 177 -12.37 -27.29 5.52
C ASP A 177 -13.69 -27.77 4.88
N HIS A 178 -14.61 -28.27 5.69
CA HIS A 178 -15.93 -28.75 5.24
C HIS A 178 -16.85 -27.67 4.66
N HIS A 179 -16.48 -26.39 4.73
CA HIS A 179 -17.19 -25.27 4.10
C HIS A 179 -16.54 -24.83 2.78
N GLY A 180 -15.46 -25.50 2.34
CA GLY A 180 -14.69 -25.09 1.17
C GLY A 180 -13.75 -23.91 1.44
N GLU A 181 -13.54 -23.55 2.71
CA GLU A 181 -12.70 -22.42 3.11
C GLU A 181 -11.26 -22.89 3.36
N PRO A 182 -10.26 -22.05 3.03
CA PRO A 182 -8.87 -22.35 3.33
C PRO A 182 -8.68 -22.41 4.85
N SER A 183 -7.86 -23.36 5.31
CA SER A 183 -7.53 -23.53 6.72
C SER A 183 -6.08 -23.96 6.90
N SER A 184 -5.47 -23.55 8.01
CA SER A 184 -4.09 -23.89 8.36
C SER A 184 -3.05 -23.64 7.24
N PRO A 185 -3.05 -22.46 6.58
CA PRO A 185 -2.08 -22.14 5.55
C PRO A 185 -0.66 -22.07 6.12
N ARG A 186 0.31 -22.52 5.32
CA ARG A 186 1.71 -22.64 5.69
C ARG A 186 2.56 -22.14 4.52
N LEU A 187 3.39 -21.13 4.79
CA LEU A 187 4.38 -20.66 3.82
C LEU A 187 5.57 -21.63 3.77
N GLU A 188 5.91 -22.11 2.59
CA GLU A 188 7.09 -22.93 2.37
C GLU A 188 8.02 -22.26 1.36
N VAL A 189 9.32 -22.39 1.62
CA VAL A 189 10.39 -21.86 0.79
C VAL A 189 11.36 -22.96 0.37
N GLN A 190 11.96 -22.76 -0.79
CA GLN A 190 12.96 -23.66 -1.35
C GLN A 190 14.01 -22.86 -2.13
N ASP A 191 15.25 -23.31 -2.00
CA ASP A 191 16.35 -22.91 -2.88
C ASP A 191 16.83 -24.12 -3.73
N TRP A 192 17.64 -23.88 -4.75
CA TRP A 192 18.14 -24.92 -5.64
C TRP A 192 18.75 -26.10 -4.88
N PHE A 193 18.29 -27.30 -5.26
CA PHE A 193 18.74 -28.57 -4.69
C PHE A 193 18.52 -28.71 -3.17
N THR A 194 17.63 -27.89 -2.58
CA THR A 194 17.18 -28.03 -1.19
C THR A 194 15.75 -28.59 -1.15
N PRO A 195 15.38 -29.35 -0.11
CA PRO A 195 13.98 -29.68 0.11
C PRO A 195 13.18 -28.42 0.50
N TRP A 196 11.87 -28.42 0.23
CA TRP A 196 10.96 -27.43 0.78
C TRP A 196 11.04 -27.40 2.31
N ARG A 197 10.97 -26.19 2.87
CA ARG A 197 10.97 -25.96 4.30
C ARG A 197 9.93 -24.92 4.64
N GLN A 198 9.16 -25.19 5.69
CA GLN A 198 8.22 -24.20 6.23
C GLN A 198 8.97 -23.00 6.83
N TYR A 199 8.47 -21.81 6.51
CA TYR A 199 8.81 -20.55 7.15
C TYR A 199 7.75 -20.24 8.21
N PHE A 200 8.17 -19.89 9.42
CA PHE A 200 7.29 -19.76 10.59
C PHE A 200 7.07 -18.32 11.06
N ASP A 201 7.94 -17.39 10.66
CA ASP A 201 7.89 -15.98 11.08
C ASP A 201 6.94 -15.16 10.18
N VAL A 202 5.80 -15.74 9.83
CA VAL A 202 4.68 -15.09 9.13
C VAL A 202 3.44 -15.21 10.01
N ASP A 203 2.68 -14.13 10.10
CA ASP A 203 1.44 -14.15 10.87
C ASP A 203 0.39 -15.05 10.21
N ALA A 204 -0.26 -15.89 11.01
CA ALA A 204 -1.22 -16.86 10.51
C ALA A 204 -2.47 -16.16 9.94
N SER A 205 -2.94 -15.10 10.60
CA SER A 205 -4.06 -14.28 10.11
C SER A 205 -3.79 -13.68 8.74
N THR A 206 -2.56 -13.24 8.49
CA THR A 206 -2.16 -12.71 7.18
C THR A 206 -2.26 -13.77 6.09
N LEU A 207 -1.78 -14.99 6.34
CA LEU A 207 -1.92 -16.08 5.37
C LEU A 207 -3.39 -16.50 5.18
N ASP A 208 -4.17 -16.55 6.26
CA ASP A 208 -5.60 -16.86 6.20
C ASP A 208 -6.35 -15.81 5.35
N ALA A 209 -6.11 -14.52 5.57
CA ALA A 209 -6.70 -13.43 4.82
C ALA A 209 -6.34 -13.50 3.33
N TYR A 210 -5.04 -13.67 3.02
CA TYR A 210 -4.56 -13.81 1.64
C TYR A 210 -5.19 -15.03 0.94
N CYS A 211 -5.20 -16.21 1.59
CA CYS A 211 -5.78 -17.42 0.99
C CYS A 211 -7.29 -17.32 0.81
N SER A 212 -8.00 -16.58 1.67
CA SER A 212 -9.46 -16.40 1.59
C SER A 212 -9.93 -15.62 0.36
N CYS A 213 -9.00 -14.97 -0.37
CA CYS A 213 -9.31 -14.34 -1.66
C CYS A 213 -9.58 -15.35 -2.78
N PHE A 214 -9.09 -16.59 -2.65
CA PHE A 214 -9.20 -17.61 -3.69
C PHE A 214 -10.41 -18.53 -3.48
N TYR A 215 -10.96 -19.00 -4.59
CA TYR A 215 -12.02 -20.01 -4.58
C TYR A 215 -11.43 -21.42 -4.74
N PHE A 216 -11.70 -22.31 -3.78
CA PHE A 216 -11.15 -23.68 -3.77
C PHE A 216 -12.17 -24.78 -4.10
N GLY A 217 -13.45 -24.45 -4.26
CA GLY A 217 -14.50 -25.40 -4.63
C GLY A 217 -15.80 -25.23 -3.82
N GLU A 218 -16.83 -25.97 -4.24
CA GLU A 218 -18.03 -26.32 -3.45
C GLU A 218 -17.85 -27.75 -2.93
#